data_AF-A0A6B1GWX0-F1
#
_entry.id   AF-A0A6B1GWX0-F1
#
_cell.length_a   1.000
_cell.length_b   1.000
_cell.length_c   1.000
_cell.angle_alpha   90.00
_cell.angle_beta   90.00
_cell.angle_gamma   90.00
#
_symmetry.space_group_name_H-M   'P 1'
#
loop_
_entity.id
_entity.type
_entity.pdbx_description
1 polymer ?
#
loop_
_entity_poly.entity_id
_entity_poly.type
_entity_poly.pdbx_seq_one_letter_code
_entity_poly.pdbx_strand_id
1 'polypeptide(L)'
;MNWGRAVGAGLGAGFVQNIVNFVLHGLVFGGMYVDQPAFVQEPESMAMQIVWFLVVALTIGVAASVLFASSRQSWQQGARGGLHFGILLGAVVGFHQFYLTLVVNDFPYHVAWTWLAIDIISVGIGGAVLGVLYKRAD
;
A
#
# COMPACT_ATOMS: atom_id res chain seq x y z
N MET A 1 6.76 -12.04 19.70
CA MET A 1 6.98 -11.33 18.42
C MET A 1 8.32 -10.63 18.47
N ASN A 2 9.18 -10.77 17.45
CA ASN A 2 10.45 -10.05 17.39
C ASN A 2 10.23 -8.70 16.67
N TRP A 3 10.22 -7.61 17.44
CA TRP A 3 9.93 -6.27 16.94
C TRP A 3 10.96 -5.76 15.93
N GLY A 4 12.26 -6.00 16.15
CA GLY A 4 13.30 -5.57 15.21
C GLY A 4 13.12 -6.20 13.83
N ARG A 5 12.81 -7.51 13.78
CA ARG A 5 12.52 -8.21 12.52
C ARG A 5 11.22 -7.74 11.88
N ALA A 6 10.17 -7.49 12.67
CA ALA A 6 8.90 -6.99 12.16
C ALA A 6 9.06 -5.59 11.55
N VAL A 7 9.69 -4.66 12.27
CA VAL A 7 9.94 -3.30 11.77
C VAL A 7 10.83 -3.34 10.52
N GLY A 8 11.95 -4.06 10.55
CA GLY A 8 12.84 -4.17 9.39
C GLY A 8 12.17 -4.75 8.14
N ALA A 9 11.41 -5.83 8.29
CA ALA A 9 10.65 -6.40 7.18
C ALA A 9 9.55 -5.46 6.68
N GLY A 10 8.90 -4.72 7.58
CA GLY A 10 7.87 -3.75 7.25
C GLY A 10 8.42 -2.53 6.50
N LEU A 11 9.58 -2.01 6.89
CA LEU A 11 10.26 -0.95 6.16
C LEU A 11 10.64 -1.39 4.74
N GLY A 12 11.17 -2.61 4.59
CA GLY A 12 11.48 -3.17 3.27
C GLY A 12 10.24 -3.34 2.38
N ALA A 13 9.15 -3.86 2.95
CA ALA A 13 7.88 -4.01 2.25
C ALA A 13 7.27 -2.65 1.86
N GLY A 14 7.25 -1.68 2.77
CA GLY A 14 6.73 -0.33 2.53
C GLY A 14 7.53 0.43 1.47
N PHE A 15 8.85 0.27 1.45
CA PHE A 15 9.70 0.85 0.40
C PHE A 15 9.40 0.27 -0.98
N VAL A 16 9.25 -1.06 -1.09
CA VAL A 16 8.87 -1.69 -2.36
C VAL A 16 7.46 -1.27 -2.78
N GLN A 17 6.51 -1.23 -1.83
CA GLN A 17 5.16 -0.74 -2.10
C GLN A 17 5.18 0.70 -2.64
N ASN A 18 6.02 1.58 -2.08
CA ASN A 18 6.18 2.96 -2.57
C ASN A 18 6.64 3.01 -4.03
N ILE A 19 7.60 2.16 -4.41
CA ILE A 19 8.06 2.06 -5.80
C ILE A 19 6.93 1.58 -6.71
N VAL A 20 6.18 0.55 -6.29
CA VAL A 20 5.04 0.03 -7.07
C VAL A 20 3.97 1.10 -7.23
N ASN A 21 3.65 1.84 -6.16
CA ASN A 21 2.68 2.94 -6.23
C ASN A 21 3.15 4.07 -7.14
N PHE A 22 4.44 4.43 -7.13
CA PHE A 22 4.98 5.41 -8.08
C PHE A 22 4.78 4.94 -9.54
N VAL A 23 5.05 3.67 -9.82
CA VAL A 23 4.83 3.10 -11.16
C VAL A 23 3.35 3.11 -11.53
N LEU A 24 2.48 2.62 -10.63
CA LEU A 24 1.06 2.49 -10.93
C LEU A 24 0.35 3.84 -10.99
N HIS A 25 0.50 4.70 -9.98
CA HIS A 25 -0.12 6.02 -9.97
C HIS A 25 0.54 6.99 -10.96
N GLY A 26 1.87 6.94 -11.12
CA GLY A 26 2.60 7.90 -11.96
C GLY A 26 2.65 7.51 -13.43
N LEU A 27 3.04 6.26 -13.73
CA LEU A 27 3.38 5.86 -15.10
C LEU A 27 2.24 5.13 -15.81
N VAL A 28 1.49 4.28 -15.09
CA VAL A 28 0.42 3.47 -15.69
C VAL A 28 -0.90 4.21 -15.71
N PHE A 29 -1.30 4.75 -14.56
CA PHE A 29 -2.58 5.41 -14.38
C PHE A 29 -2.46 6.93 -14.25
N GLY A 30 -1.30 7.53 -14.48
CA GLY A 30 -1.08 8.98 -14.32
C GLY A 30 -2.09 9.85 -15.07
N GLY A 31 -2.51 9.42 -16.25
CA GLY A 31 -3.52 10.13 -17.05
C GLY A 31 -4.89 10.29 -16.37
N MET A 32 -5.23 9.45 -15.39
CA MET A 32 -6.51 9.55 -14.68
C MET A 32 -6.62 10.79 -13.79
N TYR A 33 -5.49 11.40 -13.42
CA TYR A 33 -5.43 12.56 -12.52
C TYR A 33 -5.46 13.90 -13.27
N VAL A 34 -5.11 13.91 -14.57
CA VAL A 34 -4.84 15.14 -15.33
C VAL A 34 -6.09 16.01 -15.51
N ASP A 35 -7.26 15.39 -15.69
CA ASP A 35 -8.52 16.09 -15.99
C ASP A 35 -9.44 16.21 -14.77
N GLN A 36 -8.93 15.98 -13.57
CA GLN A 36 -9.74 15.86 -12.36
C GLN A 36 -9.44 17.00 -11.36
N PRO A 37 -10.37 17.95 -11.16
CA PRO A 37 -10.17 19.08 -10.25
C PRO A 37 -9.78 18.67 -8.83
N ALA A 38 -10.27 17.51 -8.36
CA ALA A 38 -9.97 16.96 -7.03
C ALA A 38 -8.48 16.62 -6.81
N PHE A 39 -7.68 16.52 -7.88
CA PHE A 39 -6.26 16.15 -7.80
C PHE A 39 -5.30 17.26 -8.22
N VAL A 40 -5.82 18.47 -8.48
CA VAL A 40 -4.99 19.66 -8.73
C VAL A 40 -4.44 20.18 -7.39
N GLN A 41 -3.12 20.20 -7.27
CA GLN A 41 -2.39 20.63 -6.07
C GLN A 41 -1.58 21.91 -6.38
N GLU A 42 -1.43 22.80 -5.40
CA GLU A 42 -0.57 23.99 -5.50
C GLU A 42 0.92 23.58 -5.63
N PRO A 43 1.71 24.19 -6.52
CA PRO A 43 3.10 23.77 -6.79
C PRO A 43 4.02 23.75 -5.56
N GLU A 44 3.85 24.71 -4.63
CA GLU A 44 4.65 24.81 -3.40
C GLU A 44 4.46 23.62 -2.45
N SER A 45 3.36 22.87 -2.62
CA SER A 45 3.04 21.71 -1.78
C SER A 45 3.69 20.40 -2.25
N MET A 46 4.17 20.32 -3.51
CA MET A 46 4.57 19.06 -4.12
C MET A 46 5.85 18.44 -3.52
N ALA A 47 6.85 19.26 -3.18
CA ALA A 47 8.13 18.75 -2.65
C ALA A 47 7.96 18.08 -1.27
N MET A 48 7.12 18.66 -0.40
CA MET A 48 6.78 18.08 0.90
C MET A 48 5.88 16.85 0.76
N GLN A 49 5.00 16.82 -0.25
CA GLN A 49 4.12 15.67 -0.49
C GLN A 49 4.90 14.41 -0.87
N ILE A 50 5.98 14.52 -1.65
CA ILE A 50 6.81 13.35 -2.01
C ILE A 50 7.39 12.68 -0.76
N VAL A 51 7.84 13.47 0.22
CA VAL A 51 8.33 12.93 1.50
C VAL A 51 7.22 12.21 2.24
N TRP A 52 6.02 12.80 2.29
CA TRP A 52 4.86 12.19 2.94
C TRP A 52 4.42 10.89 2.27
N PHE A 53 4.49 10.79 0.94
CA PHE A 53 4.23 9.53 0.22
C PHE A 53 5.12 8.40 0.73
N LEU A 54 6.43 8.66 0.86
CA LEU A 54 7.37 7.69 1.39
C LEU A 54 7.07 7.35 2.86
N VAL A 55 6.84 8.36 3.70
CA VAL A 55 6.53 8.17 5.13
C VAL A 55 5.28 7.33 5.32
N VAL A 56 4.22 7.59 4.56
CA VAL A 56 2.96 6.84 4.61
C VAL A 56 3.20 5.40 4.17
N ALA A 57 3.91 5.17 3.07
CA ALA A 57 4.21 3.82 2.60
C ALA A 57 5.03 3.00 3.61
N LEU A 58 6.04 3.61 4.24
CA LEU A 58 6.82 2.97 5.29
C LEU A 58 5.96 2.65 6.52
N THR A 59 5.09 3.57 6.92
CA THR A 59 4.20 3.38 8.08
C THR A 59 3.19 2.26 7.83
N ILE A 60 2.57 2.22 6.64
CA ILE A 60 1.69 1.13 6.21
C ILE A 60 2.46 -0.19 6.19
N GLY A 61 3.67 -0.21 5.63
CA GLY A 61 4.52 -1.41 5.59
C GLY A 61 4.84 -1.95 6.98
N VAL A 62 5.18 -1.09 7.94
CA VAL A 62 5.41 -1.49 9.34
C VAL A 62 4.13 -2.00 9.99
N ALA A 63 3.00 -1.31 9.83
CA ALA A 63 1.71 -1.76 10.37
C ALA A 63 1.28 -3.12 9.78
N ALA A 64 1.41 -3.29 8.46
CA ALA A 64 1.14 -4.53 7.76
C ALA A 64 2.04 -5.67 8.26
N SER A 65 3.33 -5.38 8.50
CA SER A 65 4.27 -6.35 9.05
C SER A 65 3.92 -6.79 10.47
N VAL A 66 3.52 -5.85 11.34
CA VAL A 66 3.05 -6.17 12.70
C VAL A 66 1.80 -7.04 12.64
N LEU A 67 0.86 -6.71 11.76
CA LEU A 67 -0.36 -7.50 11.56
C LEU A 67 -0.05 -8.91 11.00
N PHE A 68 0.87 -9.01 10.03
CA PHE A 68 1.30 -10.30 9.48
C PHE A 68 2.01 -11.16 10.53
N ALA A 69 2.85 -10.54 11.36
CA ALA A 69 3.56 -11.20 12.44
C ALA A 69 2.61 -11.70 13.54
N SER A 70 1.60 -10.91 13.91
CA SER A 70 0.61 -11.28 14.93
C SER A 70 -0.34 -12.38 14.44
N SER A 71 -0.66 -12.39 13.15
CA SER A 71 -1.51 -13.39 12.51
C SER A 71 -0.72 -14.51 11.81
N ARG A 72 0.58 -14.65 12.10
CA ARG A 72 1.52 -15.46 11.31
C ARG A 72 1.06 -16.91 11.09
N GLN A 73 0.40 -17.50 12.07
CA GLN A 73 -0.10 -18.88 12.01
C GLN A 73 -1.17 -19.13 10.92
N SER A 74 -1.82 -18.07 10.46
CA SER A 74 -2.84 -18.15 9.40
C SER A 74 -2.26 -18.16 7.98
N TRP A 75 -0.95 -17.93 7.84
CA TRP A 75 -0.31 -17.72 6.54
C TRP A 75 0.70 -18.81 6.20
N GLN A 76 0.84 -19.09 4.90
CA GLN A 76 1.90 -19.97 4.40
C GLN A 76 3.29 -19.38 4.65
N GLN A 77 4.34 -20.17 4.47
CA GLN A 77 5.71 -19.67 4.56
C GLN A 77 6.15 -18.92 3.30
N GLY A 78 7.12 -18.02 3.47
CA GLY A 78 7.76 -17.29 2.38
C GLY A 78 6.84 -16.33 1.62
N ALA A 79 7.24 -16.04 0.38
CA ALA A 79 6.58 -15.08 -0.49
C ALA A 79 5.09 -15.38 -0.72
N ARG A 80 4.71 -16.66 -0.82
CA ARG A 80 3.32 -17.04 -1.10
C ARG A 80 2.36 -16.67 0.03
N GLY A 81 2.76 -16.94 1.28
CA GLY A 81 1.96 -16.53 2.44
C GLY A 81 1.86 -15.03 2.58
N GLY A 82 2.98 -14.33 2.34
CA GLY A 82 3.02 -12.88 2.29
C GLY A 82 2.14 -12.27 1.19
N LEU A 83 2.17 -12.83 -0.02
CA LEU A 83 1.34 -12.41 -1.14
C LEU A 83 -0.16 -12.58 -0.84
N HIS A 84 -0.55 -13.73 -0.32
CA HIS A 84 -1.95 -13.98 0.06
C HIS A 84 -2.43 -12.97 1.11
N PHE A 85 -1.63 -12.73 2.15
CA PHE A 85 -1.92 -11.70 3.15
C PHE A 85 -2.02 -10.31 2.52
N GLY A 86 -1.05 -9.94 1.68
CA GLY A 86 -0.97 -8.64 1.02
C GLY A 86 -2.16 -8.38 0.09
N ILE A 87 -2.61 -9.38 -0.67
CA ILE A 87 -3.80 -9.26 -1.53
C ILE A 87 -5.06 -9.00 -0.69
N LEU A 88 -5.24 -9.74 0.41
CA LEU A 88 -6.40 -9.55 1.30
C LEU A 88 -6.36 -8.18 1.99
N LEU A 89 -5.19 -7.78 2.49
CA LEU A 89 -5.02 -6.46 3.09
C LEU A 89 -5.24 -5.35 2.06
N GLY A 90 -4.70 -5.50 0.85
CA GLY A 90 -4.88 -4.57 -0.26
C GLY A 90 -6.34 -4.46 -0.68
N ALA A 91 -7.11 -5.55 -0.66
CA ALA A 91 -8.54 -5.49 -0.90
C ALA A 91 -9.27 -4.67 0.18
N VAL A 92 -8.95 -4.89 1.46
CA VAL A 92 -9.53 -4.11 2.58
C VAL A 92 -9.22 -2.62 2.43
N VAL A 93 -7.96 -2.28 2.16
CA VAL A 93 -7.53 -0.88 1.96
C VAL A 93 -8.17 -0.27 0.71
N GLY A 94 -8.21 -1.01 -0.41
CA GLY A 94 -8.81 -0.55 -1.65
C GLY A 94 -10.32 -0.34 -1.55
N PHE A 95 -11.05 -1.20 -0.85
CA PHE A 95 -12.49 -1.01 -0.64
C PHE A 95 -12.79 0.20 0.23
N HIS A 96 -11.89 0.61 1.12
CA HIS A 96 -12.04 1.84 1.89
C HIS A 96 -12.10 3.08 0.98
N GLN A 97 -11.49 3.05 -0.21
CA GLN A 97 -11.52 4.19 -1.15
C GLN A 97 -12.92 4.54 -1.63
N PHE A 98 -13.86 3.60 -1.60
CA PHE A 98 -15.26 3.84 -1.98
C PHE A 98 -15.99 4.76 -1.00
N TYR A 99 -15.49 4.94 0.22
CA TYR A 99 -16.06 5.96 1.11
C TYR A 99 -15.87 7.37 0.55
N LEU A 100 -14.82 7.63 -0.25
CA LEU A 100 -14.61 8.94 -0.88
C LEU A 100 -15.75 9.32 -1.81
N THR A 101 -16.36 8.35 -2.52
CA THR A 101 -17.50 8.60 -3.41
C THR A 101 -18.78 8.92 -2.63
N LEU A 102 -18.80 8.70 -1.31
CA LEU A 102 -19.93 8.97 -0.43
C LEU A 102 -19.77 10.27 0.35
N VAL A 103 -18.54 10.74 0.56
CA VAL A 103 -18.25 11.89 1.44
C VAL A 103 -17.60 13.08 0.74
N VAL A 104 -17.08 12.90 -0.47
CA VAL A 104 -16.48 13.96 -1.28
C VAL A 104 -17.35 14.22 -2.50
N ASN A 105 -17.85 15.46 -2.63
CA ASN A 105 -18.62 15.87 -3.79
C ASN A 105 -17.81 15.72 -5.08
N ASP A 106 -18.46 15.22 -6.12
CA ASP A 106 -17.89 15.03 -7.47
C ASP A 106 -16.64 14.12 -7.51
N PHE A 107 -16.42 13.28 -6.50
CA PHE A 107 -15.34 12.30 -6.56
C PHE A 107 -15.61 11.26 -7.65
N PRO A 108 -14.69 11.06 -8.62
CA PRO A 108 -14.99 10.20 -9.75
C PRO A 108 -15.04 8.72 -9.36
N TYR A 109 -16.18 8.06 -9.54
CA TYR A 109 -16.38 6.67 -9.12
C TYR A 109 -15.37 5.68 -9.72
N HIS A 110 -14.95 5.90 -10.97
CA HIS A 110 -13.96 5.06 -11.63
C HIS A 110 -12.57 5.14 -10.98
N VAL A 111 -12.23 6.25 -10.31
CA VAL A 111 -10.98 6.40 -9.55
C VAL A 111 -10.92 5.40 -8.40
N ALA A 112 -12.03 5.20 -7.68
CA ALA A 112 -12.08 4.24 -6.57
C ALA A 112 -11.80 2.81 -7.04
N TRP A 113 -12.33 2.40 -8.21
CA TRP A 113 -12.02 1.10 -8.81
C TRP A 113 -10.56 0.96 -9.21
N THR A 114 -9.98 2.00 -9.81
CA THR A 114 -8.56 2.01 -10.17
C THR A 114 -7.69 1.91 -8.92
N TRP A 115 -8.00 2.68 -7.87
CA TRP A 115 -7.26 2.62 -6.61
C TRP A 115 -7.41 1.26 -5.91
N LEU A 116 -8.59 0.62 -5.95
CA LEU A 116 -8.74 -0.76 -5.48
C LEU A 116 -7.79 -1.72 -6.18
N ALA A 117 -7.70 -1.65 -7.51
CA ALA A 117 -6.78 -2.49 -8.27
C ALA A 117 -5.31 -2.21 -7.91
N ILE A 118 -4.95 -0.93 -7.79
CA ILE A 118 -3.61 -0.51 -7.37
C ILE A 118 -3.28 -1.03 -5.97
N ASP A 119 -4.18 -0.88 -5.00
CA ASP A 119 -3.98 -1.32 -3.61
C ASP A 119 -3.82 -2.85 -3.51
N ILE A 120 -4.63 -3.62 -4.24
CA ILE A 120 -4.47 -5.09 -4.29
C ILE A 120 -3.10 -5.47 -4.83
N ILE A 121 -2.64 -4.82 -5.91
CA ILE A 121 -1.35 -5.15 -6.54
C ILE A 121 -0.19 -4.69 -5.66
N SER A 122 -0.20 -3.43 -5.21
CA SER A 122 0.91 -2.82 -4.48
C SER A 122 1.10 -3.46 -3.11
N VAL A 123 0.00 -3.67 -2.37
CA VAL A 123 0.04 -4.34 -1.06
C VAL A 123 0.28 -5.84 -1.22
N GLY A 124 -0.20 -6.46 -2.31
CA GLY A 124 0.14 -7.84 -2.67
C GLY A 124 1.66 -8.04 -2.85
N ILE A 125 2.31 -7.20 -3.66
CA ILE A 125 3.76 -7.24 -3.88
C ILE A 125 4.52 -6.91 -2.58
N GLY A 126 4.10 -5.87 -1.85
CA GLY A 126 4.67 -5.54 -0.53
C GLY A 126 4.54 -6.71 0.46
N GLY A 127 3.40 -7.41 0.44
CA GLY A 127 3.15 -8.62 1.21
C GLY A 127 4.09 -9.76 0.83
N ALA A 128 4.35 -9.99 -0.46
CA ALA A 128 5.31 -11.00 -0.89
C ALA A 128 6.73 -10.71 -0.35
N VAL A 129 7.18 -9.46 -0.43
CA VAL A 129 8.46 -9.00 0.13
C VAL A 129 8.48 -9.22 1.65
N LEU A 130 7.42 -8.81 2.35
CA LEU A 130 7.25 -9.03 3.78
C LEU A 130 7.37 -10.51 4.14
N GLY A 131 6.72 -11.42 3.40
CA GLY A 131 6.77 -12.86 3.63
C GLY A 131 8.17 -13.48 3.43
N VAL A 132 9.01 -12.86 2.61
CA VAL A 132 10.42 -13.26 2.42
C VAL A 132 11.30 -12.72 3.54
N LEU A 133 11.12 -11.44 3.91
CA LEU A 133 11.97 -10.76 4.89
C LEU A 133 11.65 -11.16 6.33
N TYR A 134 10.37 -11.38 6.66
CA TYR A 134 9.95 -11.75 8.00
C TYR A 134 10.18 -13.24 8.27
N LYS A 135 11.33 -13.54 8.87
CA LYS A 135 11.64 -14.88 9.40
C LYS A 135 11.32 -14.93 10.88
N ARG A 136 10.28 -15.69 11.25
CA ARG A 136 9.94 -15.96 12.65
C ARG A 136 11.17 -16.59 13.31
N ALA A 137 11.62 -16.04 14.43
CA ALA A 137 12.51 -16.78 15.32
C ALA A 137 11.63 -17.84 15.98
N ASP A 138 11.93 -19.08 15.66
CA ASP A 138 11.62 -20.26 16.44
C ASP A 138 11.90 -20.04 17.93
#